data_AF-A0A7G2IIT5-F1
#
_entry.id   AF-A0A7G2IIT5-F1
#
_cell.length_a   1.000
_cell.length_b   1.000
_cell.length_c   1.000
_cell.angle_alpha   90.00
_cell.angle_beta   90.00
_cell.angle_gamma   90.00
#
_symmetry.space_group_name_H-M   'P 1'
#
loop_
_entity.id
_entity.type
_entity.pdbx_description
1 polymer ?
#
loop_
_entity_poly.entity_id
_entity_poly.type
_entity_poly.pdbx_seq_one_letter_code
_entity_poly.pdbx_strand_id
1 'polypeptide(L)'
;MDINHYVAQYGYAALIIGSLAEGETITLLGGVAAHQGVLKFPLVVLSVALGGMIGDQLLYLLGRRLGGKNFAAFLAPPGEN
;
A
#
# COMPACT_ATOMS: atom_id res chain seq x y z
N MET A 1 9.55 7.15 -29.29
CA MET A 1 9.23 6.74 -27.90
C MET A 1 9.20 8.01 -27.07
N ASP A 2 8.01 8.36 -26.57
CA ASP A 2 7.75 9.65 -25.90
C ASP A 2 8.12 9.63 -24.43
N ILE A 3 8.75 10.71 -23.96
CA ILE A 3 9.13 10.92 -22.55
C ILE A 3 7.91 10.82 -21.61
N ASN A 4 6.73 11.20 -22.12
CA ASN A 4 5.45 11.08 -21.42
C ASN A 4 5.10 9.63 -21.04
N HIS A 5 5.52 8.64 -21.84
CA HIS A 5 5.22 7.23 -21.56
C HIS A 5 6.02 6.73 -20.36
N TYR A 6 7.30 7.09 -20.28
CA TYR A 6 8.15 6.75 -19.13
C TYR A 6 7.66 7.45 -17.86
N VAL A 7 7.35 8.74 -17.94
CA VAL A 7 6.82 9.51 -16.80
C VAL A 7 5.50 8.91 -16.29
N ALA A 8 4.59 8.53 -17.19
CA ALA A 8 3.35 7.88 -16.83
C ALA A 8 3.60 6.52 -16.17
N GLN A 9 4.44 5.68 -16.77
CA GLN A 9 4.69 4.31 -16.29
C GLN A 9 5.37 4.29 -14.91
N TYR A 10 6.39 5.13 -14.68
CA TYR A 10 7.03 5.24 -13.38
C TYR A 10 6.16 5.94 -12.33
N GLY A 11 5.33 6.90 -12.75
CA GLY A 11 4.37 7.57 -11.86
C GLY A 11 3.34 6.59 -11.28
N TYR A 12 2.76 5.71 -12.10
CA TYR A 12 1.82 4.69 -11.61
C TYR A 12 2.49 3.65 -10.71
N ALA A 13 3.72 3.23 -11.03
CA ALA A 13 4.48 2.32 -10.19
C ALA A 13 4.83 2.94 -8.83
N ALA A 14 5.20 4.22 -8.82
CA ALA A 14 5.47 4.97 -7.59
C ALA A 14 4.21 5.10 -6.71
N LEU A 15 3.03 5.28 -7.31
CA LEU A 15 1.76 5.28 -6.56
C LEU A 15 1.45 3.93 -5.92
N ILE A 16 1.67 2.84 -6.65
CA ILE A 16 1.47 1.48 -6.11
C ILE A 16 2.42 1.28 -4.92
N ILE A 17 3.73 1.42 -5.12
CA ILE A 17 4.73 1.17 -4.08
C ILE A 17 4.57 2.15 -2.91
N GLY A 18 4.29 3.42 -3.19
CA GLY A 18 4.06 4.43 -2.17
C GLY A 18 2.86 4.09 -1.30
N SER A 19 1.75 3.67 -1.90
CA SER A 19 0.52 3.35 -1.14
C SER A 19 0.65 2.14 -0.23
N LEU A 20 1.66 1.26 -0.45
CA LEU A 20 2.01 0.21 0.51
C LEU A 20 2.59 0.80 1.82
N ALA A 21 3.25 1.96 1.75
CA ALA A 21 3.85 2.62 2.91
C ALA A 21 2.85 3.58 3.57
N GLU A 22 2.26 4.49 2.80
CA GLU A 22 1.24 5.44 3.26
C GLU A 22 0.14 5.60 2.21
N GLY A 23 -1.05 5.04 2.50
CA GLY A 23 -2.19 5.12 1.60
C GLY A 23 -2.72 6.54 1.41
N GLU A 24 -3.01 7.27 2.49
CA GLU A 24 -3.65 8.60 2.43
C GLU A 24 -2.80 9.64 1.69
N THR A 25 -1.53 9.78 2.10
CA THR A 25 -0.59 10.75 1.50
C THR A 25 -0.41 10.50 0.00
N ILE A 26 -0.22 9.23 -0.39
CA ILE A 26 0.04 8.86 -1.78
C ILE A 26 -1.22 8.97 -2.64
N THR A 27 -2.39 8.71 -2.07
CA THR A 27 -3.68 8.99 -2.73
C THR A 27 -3.79 10.48 -3.07
N LEU A 28 -3.45 11.36 -2.11
CA LEU A 28 -3.52 12.80 -2.29
C LEU A 28 -2.53 13.28 -3.35
N LEU A 29 -1.28 12.82 -3.28
CA LEU A 29 -0.24 13.14 -4.27
C LEU A 29 -0.60 12.63 -5.67
N GLY A 30 -1.17 11.43 -5.77
CA GLY A 30 -1.68 10.88 -7.01
C GLY A 30 -2.81 11.73 -7.60
N GLY A 31 -3.74 12.21 -6.76
CA GLY A 31 -4.80 13.12 -7.16
C GLY A 31 -4.26 14.44 -7.71
N VAL A 32 -3.23 15.01 -7.06
CA VAL A 32 -2.55 16.22 -7.55
C VAL A 32 -1.85 15.96 -8.89
N ALA A 33 -1.15 14.84 -9.04
CA ALA A 33 -0.50 14.46 -10.29
C ALA A 33 -1.50 14.23 -11.44
N ALA A 34 -2.68 13.68 -11.14
CA ALA A 34 -3.76 13.55 -12.11
C ALA A 34 -4.35 14.91 -12.50
N HIS A 35 -4.54 15.81 -11.53
CA HIS A 35 -5.04 17.15 -11.77
C HIS A 35 -4.09 17.99 -12.63
N GLN A 36 -2.77 17.79 -12.50
CA GLN A 36 -1.76 18.44 -13.35
C GLN A 36 -1.67 17.85 -14.77
N GLY A 37 -2.46 16.82 -15.09
CA GLY A 37 -2.44 16.16 -16.40
C GLY A 37 -1.23 15.25 -16.64
N VAL A 38 -0.40 15.03 -15.63
CA VAL A 38 0.79 14.15 -15.71
C VAL A 38 0.37 12.68 -15.73
N LEU A 39 -0.68 12.34 -14.97
CA LEU A 39 -1.25 11.00 -14.88
C LEU A 39 -2.75 11.03 -15.20
N LYS A 40 -3.29 9.90 -15.65
CA LYS A 40 -4.72 9.74 -15.89
C LYS A 40 -5.41 9.39 -14.58
N PHE A 41 -6.40 10.19 -14.19
CA PHE A 41 -7.16 10.00 -12.96
C PHE A 41 -7.66 8.55 -12.74
N PRO A 42 -8.26 7.85 -13.73
CA PRO A 42 -8.72 6.47 -13.51
C PRO A 42 -7.57 5.51 -13.21
N LEU A 43 -6.40 5.71 -13.83
CA LEU A 43 -5.23 4.88 -13.61
C LEU A 43 -4.59 5.17 -12.25
N VAL A 44 -4.59 6.43 -11.80
CA VAL A 44 -4.16 6.80 -10.45
C VAL A 44 -5.01 6.09 -9.40
N VAL A 45 -6.33 6.16 -9.54
CA VAL A 45 -7.27 5.49 -8.61
C VAL A 45 -7.00 3.99 -8.59
N LEU A 46 -6.86 3.36 -9.76
CA LEU A 46 -6.55 1.93 -9.86
C LEU A 46 -5.20 1.57 -9.20
N SER A 47 -4.15 2.36 -9.46
CA SER A 47 -2.81 2.15 -8.90
C SER A 47 -2.82 2.20 -7.36
N VAL A 48 -3.43 3.24 -6.79
CA VAL A 48 -3.48 3.43 -5.35
C VAL A 48 -4.34 2.36 -4.68
N ALA A 49 -5.50 2.03 -5.27
CA ALA A 49 -6.36 0.97 -4.75
C ALA A 49 -5.65 -0.39 -4.75
N LEU A 50 -4.96 -0.74 -5.83
CA LEU A 50 -4.19 -1.98 -5.93
C LEU A 50 -3.04 -2.01 -4.91
N GLY A 51 -2.29 -0.92 -4.77
CA GLY A 51 -1.20 -0.87 -3.80
C GLY A 51 -1.69 -0.96 -2.36
N GLY A 52 -2.81 -0.32 -2.01
CA GLY A 52 -3.47 -0.49 -0.70
C GLY A 52 -3.90 -1.95 -0.45
N MET A 53 -4.60 -2.57 -1.41
CA MET A 53 -5.00 -3.99 -1.29
C MET A 53 -3.80 -4.95 -1.13
N ILE A 54 -2.69 -4.68 -1.83
CA ILE A 54 -1.47 -5.47 -1.69
C ILE A 54 -0.83 -5.22 -0.32
N GLY A 55 -0.77 -3.96 0.13
CA GLY A 55 -0.28 -3.57 1.44
C GLY A 55 -1.01 -4.29 2.57
N ASP A 56 -2.34 -4.29 2.54
CA ASP A 56 -3.18 -4.97 3.51
C ASP A 56 -2.93 -6.49 3.53
N GLN A 57 -2.81 -7.11 2.36
CA GLN A 57 -2.49 -8.54 2.26
C GLN A 57 -1.09 -8.85 2.83
N LEU A 58 -0.10 -8.00 2.56
CA LEU A 58 1.25 -8.16 3.10
C LEU A 58 1.27 -7.96 4.62
N LEU A 59 0.60 -6.94 5.14
CA LEU A 59 0.45 -6.70 6.58
C LEU A 59 -0.26 -7.87 7.26
N TYR A 60 -1.31 -8.43 6.66
CA TYR A 60 -1.98 -9.62 7.15
C TYR A 60 -1.05 -10.85 7.17
N LEU A 61 -0.29 -11.08 6.10
CA LEU A 61 0.66 -12.19 6.02
C LEU A 61 1.82 -12.05 7.03
N LEU A 62 2.35 -10.84 7.19
CA LEU A 62 3.36 -10.52 8.19
C LEU A 62 2.81 -10.71 9.60
N GLY A 63 1.64 -10.12 9.88
CA GLY A 63 0.92 -10.28 11.15
C GLY A 63 0.63 -11.74 11.48
N ARG A 64 0.26 -12.56 10.48
CA ARG A 64 0.05 -14.01 10.67
C ARG A 64 1.34 -14.75 10.99
N ARG A 65 2.46 -14.43 10.33
CA ARG A 65 3.76 -15.09 10.58
C ARG A 65 4.39 -14.68 11.91
N LEU A 66 4.26 -13.41 12.31
CA LEU A 66 4.79 -12.89 13.58
C LEU A 66 3.83 -13.17 14.76
N GLY A 67 2.52 -13.08 14.54
CA GLY A 67 1.47 -13.26 15.54
C GLY A 67 1.34 -14.70 16.06
N GLY A 68 1.76 -15.71 15.29
CA GLY A 68 1.86 -17.10 15.77
C GLY A 68 2.74 -17.27 17.02
N LYS A 69 3.59 -16.29 17.36
CA LYS A 69 4.42 -16.31 18.56
C LYS A 69 3.82 -15.62 19.79
N ASN A 70 2.81 -14.75 19.61
CA ASN A 70 2.31 -13.90 20.71
C ASN A 70 0.90 -14.28 21.23
N PHE A 71 0.12 -15.07 20.49
CA PHE A 71 -1.18 -15.53 20.99
C PHE A 71 -1.08 -16.56 22.13
N ALA A 72 0.03 -17.30 22.23
CA ALA A 72 0.23 -18.29 23.29
C ALA A 72 0.48 -17.66 24.68
N ALA A 73 0.97 -16.42 24.74
CA ALA A 73 1.28 -15.74 26.00
C ALA A 73 0.04 -15.10 26.65
N PHE A 74 -0.96 -14.70 25.87
CA PHE A 74 -2.21 -14.10 26.38
C PHE A 74 -3.22 -15.14 26.89
N LEU A 75 -3.13 -16.39 26.42
CA LEU A 75 -3.98 -17.50 26.87
C LEU A 75 -3.36 -18.31 28.03
N ALA A 76 -2.18 -17.92 28.51
CA ALA A 76 -1.58 -18.54 29.70
C ALA A 76 -2.26 -17.96 30.95
N PRO A 77 -3.08 -18.74 31.69
CA PRO A 77 -3.72 -18.25 32.90
C PRO A 77 -2.67 -17.86 33.94
N PRO A 78 -2.84 -16.74 34.66
CA PRO A 78 -1.93 -16.34 35.73
C PRO A 78 -2.14 -17.29 36.92
N GLY A 79 -1.15 -18.14 37.16
CA GLY A 79 -0.99 -18.84 38.44
C GLY A 79 -1.36 -20.31 38.43
N GLU A 80 -0.34 -21.15 38.29
CA GLU A 80 -0.23 -22.38 39.09
C GLU A 80 1.27 -22.62 39.33
N ASN A 81 1.75 -22.20 40.51
CA ASN A 81 2.93 -22.68 41.24
C ASN A 81 2.94 -22.01 42.61
#